data_AF-A0A091KTF2-F1
#
_entry.id   AF-A0A091KTF2-F1
#
_cell.length_a   1.000
_cell.length_b   1.000
_cell.length_c   1.000
_cell.angle_alpha   90.00
_cell.angle_beta   90.00
_cell.angle_gamma   90.00
#
_symmetry.space_group_name_H-M   'P 1'
#
loop_
_entity.id
_entity.type
_entity.pdbx_description
1 polymer ?
#
loop_
_entity_poly.entity_id
_entity_poly.type
_entity_poly.pdbx_seq_one_letter_code
_entity_poly.pdbx_strand_id
1 'polypeptide(L)'
;TDVGKSTVCRLLLNYAVRLGRRPTFVELDVGQGSVSIPGTMGALYIERPADVEEGFSLQAPLVYHFGSTTPGTNIKLYNKVRMGSPRQVLPGDRAGLDGCVINTCGWVKGSGYQALVHAASAFEVDVVVVLDQERLYNELKRDLPHFVRTVLLPKSGGVVERSKDFRRECRDDGIREYFYGFRGCFYPHAFDVKFSDVKIYKVGAPTIPDSCLPLGMSQEDNQL
;
A
#
# COMPACT_ATOMS: atom_id res chain seq x y z
N THR A 1 11.98 8.28 1.16
CA THR A 1 10.68 8.71 1.74
C THR A 1 10.53 10.21 1.55
N ASP A 2 9.37 10.79 1.85
CA ASP A 2 9.19 12.26 1.90
C ASP A 2 9.60 12.99 0.61
N VAL A 3 9.05 12.49 -0.51
CA VAL A 3 9.23 13.06 -1.87
C VAL A 3 7.90 13.43 -2.52
N GLY A 4 6.77 13.30 -1.79
CA GLY A 4 5.45 13.66 -2.29
C GLY A 4 4.70 12.57 -3.08
N LYS A 5 5.07 11.28 -2.96
CA LYS A 5 4.42 10.17 -3.71
C LYS A 5 2.89 10.16 -3.56
N SER A 6 2.38 10.17 -2.33
CA SER A 6 0.94 10.15 -2.07
C SER A 6 0.23 11.39 -2.63
N THR A 7 0.87 12.57 -2.56
CA THR A 7 0.36 13.81 -3.15
C THR A 7 0.27 13.73 -4.68
N VAL A 8 1.32 13.19 -5.34
CA VAL A 8 1.32 12.97 -6.79
C VAL A 8 0.23 11.98 -7.18
N CYS A 9 0.05 10.89 -6.43
CA CYS A 9 -1.03 9.93 -6.68
C CYS A 9 -2.40 10.60 -6.60
N ARG A 10 -2.67 11.37 -5.55
CA ARG A 10 -3.93 12.12 -5.39
C ARG A 10 -4.15 13.11 -6.54
N LEU A 11 -3.11 13.81 -7.00
CA LEU A 11 -3.19 14.74 -8.12
C LEU A 11 -3.57 14.03 -9.42
N LEU A 12 -2.89 12.93 -9.76
CA LEU A 12 -3.14 12.16 -10.98
C LEU A 12 -4.54 11.55 -11.00
N LEU A 13 -4.98 10.98 -9.88
CA LEU A 13 -6.33 10.43 -9.72
C LEU A 13 -7.40 11.51 -9.88
N ASN A 14 -7.22 12.68 -9.26
CA ASN A 14 -8.14 13.82 -9.43
C ASN A 14 -8.22 14.30 -10.88
N TYR A 15 -7.10 14.36 -11.59
CA TYR A 15 -7.08 14.72 -13.01
C TYR A 15 -7.79 13.68 -13.86
N ALA A 16 -7.57 12.39 -13.62
CA ALA A 16 -8.25 11.32 -14.33
C ALA A 16 -9.78 11.43 -14.16
N VAL A 17 -10.27 11.63 -12.94
CA VAL A 17 -11.71 11.80 -12.68
C VAL A 17 -12.30 13.04 -13.35
N ARG A 18 -11.57 14.17 -13.34
CA ARG A 18 -12.00 15.39 -14.03
C ARG A 18 -12.05 15.23 -15.56
N LEU A 19 -11.30 14.27 -16.11
CA LEU A 19 -11.35 13.87 -17.51
C LEU A 19 -12.42 12.80 -17.79
N GLY A 20 -13.28 12.49 -16.83
CA GLY A 20 -14.36 11.51 -16.97
C GLY A 20 -13.93 10.05 -16.82
N ARG A 21 -12.68 9.79 -16.41
CA ARG A 21 -12.16 8.44 -16.14
C ARG A 21 -12.44 8.01 -14.70
N ARG A 22 -12.37 6.72 -14.44
CA ARG A 22 -12.56 6.12 -13.11
C ARG A 22 -11.42 5.16 -12.79
N PRO A 23 -10.23 5.67 -12.45
CA PRO A 23 -9.08 4.83 -12.19
C PRO A 23 -9.19 4.08 -10.86
N THR A 24 -8.46 2.98 -10.75
CA THR A 24 -8.24 2.30 -9.47
C THR A 24 -7.01 2.90 -8.76
N PHE A 25 -7.17 3.37 -7.53
CA PHE A 25 -6.05 3.69 -6.65
C PHE A 25 -5.61 2.43 -5.91
N VAL A 26 -4.32 2.11 -5.95
CA VAL A 26 -3.73 0.98 -5.22
C VAL A 26 -2.71 1.52 -4.24
N GLU A 27 -2.84 1.13 -2.98
CA GLU A 27 -1.97 1.55 -1.89
C GLU A 27 -1.20 0.35 -1.34
N LEU A 28 0.13 0.43 -1.45
CA LEU A 28 1.04 -0.63 -1.03
C LEU A 28 2.00 -0.17 0.08
N ASP A 29 1.86 1.07 0.54
CA ASP A 29 2.55 1.57 1.73
C ASP A 29 1.81 1.11 3.00
N VAL A 30 2.26 -0.01 3.56
CA VAL A 30 1.75 -0.53 4.84
C VAL A 30 2.06 0.36 6.05
N GLY A 31 2.96 1.34 5.91
CA GLY A 31 3.37 2.21 7.01
C GLY A 31 2.54 3.48 7.10
N GLN A 32 2.17 4.08 5.97
CA GLN A 32 1.50 5.40 5.88
C GLN A 32 0.37 5.43 4.82
N GLY A 33 -0.15 4.28 4.41
CA GLY A 33 -1.25 4.19 3.46
C GLY A 33 -2.54 4.86 3.97
N SER A 34 -3.35 5.34 3.03
CA SER A 34 -4.56 6.13 3.33
C SER A 34 -5.87 5.42 2.96
N VAL A 35 -5.83 4.16 2.54
CA VAL A 35 -7.02 3.39 2.14
C VAL A 35 -7.72 2.77 3.35
N SER A 36 -6.97 2.41 4.38
CA SER A 36 -7.47 1.81 5.62
C SER A 36 -6.45 2.05 6.74
N ILE A 37 -6.57 1.31 7.84
CA ILE A 37 -5.66 1.40 8.98
C ILE A 37 -4.22 1.01 8.61
N PRO A 38 -3.22 1.48 9.37
CA PRO A 38 -1.82 1.08 9.17
C PRO A 38 -1.63 -0.44 9.24
N GLY A 39 -0.64 -0.94 8.51
CA GLY A 39 -0.39 -2.38 8.37
C GLY A 39 -1.31 -3.06 7.36
N THR A 40 -1.94 -2.30 6.47
CA THR A 40 -2.77 -2.83 5.38
C THR A 40 -2.24 -2.43 4.01
N MET A 41 -2.59 -3.21 3.01
CA MET A 41 -2.52 -2.84 1.60
C MET A 41 -3.93 -2.85 1.05
N GLY A 42 -4.22 -2.01 0.07
CA GLY A 42 -5.58 -1.96 -0.45
C GLY A 42 -5.73 -1.31 -1.81
N ALA A 43 -6.95 -1.35 -2.31
CA ALA A 43 -7.33 -0.69 -3.55
C ALA A 43 -8.70 -0.02 -3.39
N LEU A 44 -8.87 1.12 -4.05
CA LEU A 44 -10.08 1.93 -4.02
C LEU A 44 -10.44 2.37 -5.44
N TYR A 45 -11.71 2.21 -5.81
CA TYR A 45 -12.22 2.70 -7.08
C TYR A 45 -12.56 4.19 -6.96
N ILE A 46 -11.93 5.04 -7.78
CA ILE A 46 -12.07 6.49 -7.66
C ILE A 46 -13.10 7.01 -8.67
N GLU A 47 -14.28 7.40 -8.17
CA GLU A 47 -15.37 7.92 -9.00
C GLU A 47 -15.53 9.44 -8.95
N ARG A 48 -15.03 10.07 -7.89
CA ARG A 48 -15.16 11.51 -7.65
C ARG A 48 -13.81 12.09 -7.23
N PRO A 49 -13.55 13.39 -7.52
CA PRO A 49 -12.38 14.05 -6.99
C PRO A 49 -12.35 13.92 -5.46
N ALA A 50 -11.15 13.81 -4.91
CA ALA A 50 -10.94 13.87 -3.47
C ALA A 50 -11.53 15.15 -2.90
N ASP A 51 -12.27 15.02 -1.80
CA ASP A 51 -12.57 16.15 -0.93
C ASP A 51 -11.27 16.80 -0.46
N VAL A 52 -11.27 18.11 -0.24
CA VAL A 52 -10.06 18.87 0.11
C VAL A 52 -9.50 18.40 1.46
N GLU A 53 -10.37 18.20 2.44
CA GLU A 53 -10.01 17.81 3.81
C GLU A 53 -9.96 16.28 3.95
N GLU A 54 -11.04 15.60 3.57
CA GLU A 54 -11.23 14.16 3.83
C GLU A 54 -10.49 13.25 2.83
N GLY A 55 -10.12 13.77 1.67
CA GLY A 55 -9.50 12.95 0.62
C GLY A 55 -10.53 12.13 -0.17
N PHE A 56 -10.17 10.92 -0.59
CA PHE A 56 -11.07 10.08 -1.40
C PHE A 56 -12.11 9.38 -0.53
N SER A 57 -13.34 9.25 -1.06
CA SER A 57 -14.39 8.52 -0.37
C SER A 57 -14.06 7.02 -0.30
N LEU A 58 -13.99 6.47 0.92
CA LEU A 58 -13.64 5.08 1.19
C LEU A 58 -14.83 4.12 1.01
N GLN A 59 -15.47 4.16 -0.16
CA GLN A 59 -16.59 3.27 -0.46
C GLN A 59 -16.10 1.91 -0.95
N ALA A 60 -16.44 0.85 -0.18
CA ALA A 60 -16.12 -0.54 -0.50
C ALA A 60 -14.65 -0.78 -0.93
N PRO A 61 -13.64 -0.34 -0.15
CA PRO A 61 -12.25 -0.59 -0.48
C PRO A 61 -11.95 -2.10 -0.40
N LEU A 62 -11.07 -2.56 -1.28
CA LEU A 62 -10.41 -3.84 -1.09
C LEU A 62 -9.26 -3.63 -0.10
N VAL A 63 -9.25 -4.38 0.99
CA VAL A 63 -8.22 -4.26 2.04
C VAL A 63 -7.68 -5.63 2.40
N TYR A 64 -6.35 -5.74 2.41
CA TYR A 64 -5.62 -6.89 2.90
C TYR A 64 -4.80 -6.50 4.13
N HIS A 65 -4.91 -7.28 5.18
CA HIS A 65 -4.15 -7.08 6.41
C HIS A 65 -2.76 -7.72 6.31
N PHE A 66 -1.71 -6.91 6.37
CA PHE A 66 -0.33 -7.35 6.44
C PHE A 66 0.17 -7.45 7.90
N GLY A 67 -0.34 -6.59 8.79
CA GLY A 67 -0.07 -6.67 10.23
C GLY A 67 1.26 -6.08 10.70
N SER A 68 2.00 -5.39 9.82
CA SER A 68 3.21 -4.63 10.20
C SER A 68 3.29 -3.32 9.42
N THR A 69 3.89 -2.30 10.03
CA THR A 69 4.10 -0.99 9.39
C THR A 69 5.33 -0.96 8.47
N THR A 70 6.07 -2.07 8.36
CA THR A 70 7.28 -2.18 7.55
C THR A 70 7.27 -3.46 6.74
N PRO A 71 7.40 -3.41 5.39
CA PRO A 71 7.40 -4.61 4.55
C PRO A 71 8.46 -5.64 4.93
N GLY A 72 9.61 -5.18 5.44
CA GLY A 72 10.73 -6.02 5.85
C GLY A 72 10.43 -7.00 7.01
N THR A 73 9.34 -6.83 7.76
CA THR A 73 8.96 -7.79 8.81
C THR A 73 8.64 -9.17 8.24
N ASN A 74 8.03 -9.23 7.05
CA ASN A 74 7.78 -10.47 6.33
C ASN A 74 7.63 -10.16 4.84
N ILE A 75 8.76 -10.13 4.13
CA ILE A 75 8.79 -9.75 2.71
C ILE A 75 8.07 -10.76 1.83
N LYS A 76 8.07 -12.05 2.21
CA LYS A 76 7.37 -13.12 1.49
C LYS A 76 5.86 -12.88 1.54
N LEU A 77 5.32 -12.61 2.74
CA LEU A 77 3.91 -12.25 2.91
C LEU A 77 3.56 -10.95 2.20
N TYR A 78 4.41 -9.91 2.31
CA TYR A 78 4.19 -8.63 1.64
C TYR A 78 4.04 -8.81 0.12
N ASN A 79 4.93 -9.60 -0.49
CA ASN A 79 4.87 -9.93 -1.90
C ASN A 79 3.65 -10.78 -2.26
N LYS A 80 3.24 -11.73 -1.41
CA LYS A 80 2.08 -12.59 -1.65
C LYS A 80 0.75 -11.83 -1.60
N VAL A 81 0.56 -11.00 -0.57
CA VAL A 81 -0.66 -10.20 -0.40
C VAL A 81 -0.85 -9.23 -1.57
N ARG A 82 0.24 -8.69 -2.09
CA ARG A 82 0.26 -7.80 -3.24
C ARG A 82 -0.20 -8.46 -4.56
N MET A 83 -0.05 -9.78 -4.70
CA MET A 83 -0.45 -10.52 -5.93
C MET A 83 -1.96 -10.65 -6.09
N GLY A 84 -2.77 -10.30 -5.09
CA GLY A 84 -4.22 -10.15 -5.24
C GLY A 84 -4.53 -8.99 -6.16
N SER A 85 -4.48 -9.19 -7.48
CA SER A 85 -4.67 -8.13 -8.46
C SER A 85 -6.01 -7.42 -8.21
N PRO A 86 -6.06 -6.07 -8.15
CA PRO A 86 -7.31 -5.33 -8.01
C PRO A 86 -8.29 -5.65 -9.14
N ARG A 87 -7.75 -6.02 -10.32
CA ARG A 87 -8.50 -6.50 -11.49
C ARG A 87 -9.37 -7.73 -11.20
N GLN A 88 -8.94 -8.62 -10.30
CA GLN A 88 -9.69 -9.82 -9.96
C GLN A 88 -10.72 -9.61 -8.85
N VAL A 89 -10.64 -8.50 -8.11
CA VAL A 89 -11.32 -8.38 -6.81
C VAL A 89 -12.26 -7.17 -6.71
N LEU A 90 -12.05 -6.10 -7.46
CA LEU A 90 -13.04 -5.03 -7.54
C LEU A 90 -14.20 -5.47 -8.46
N PRO A 91 -15.42 -5.65 -7.93
CA PRO A 91 -16.54 -6.14 -8.72
C PRO A 91 -16.96 -5.09 -9.75
N GLY A 92 -16.86 -5.43 -11.03
CA GLY A 92 -17.50 -4.68 -12.11
C GLY A 92 -16.70 -4.65 -13.40
N ASP A 93 -17.40 -4.79 -14.52
CA ASP A 93 -16.93 -4.67 -15.92
C ASP A 93 -16.35 -3.27 -16.26
N ARG A 94 -16.29 -2.37 -15.27
CA ARG A 94 -15.91 -0.95 -15.40
C ARG A 94 -14.63 -0.57 -14.64
N ALA A 95 -14.14 -1.42 -13.73
CA ALA A 95 -12.97 -1.11 -12.90
C ALA A 95 -11.63 -1.31 -13.63
N GLY A 96 -11.62 -2.08 -14.72
CA GLY A 96 -10.41 -2.43 -15.46
C GLY A 96 -10.06 -1.53 -16.65
N LEU A 97 -10.97 -0.67 -17.11
CA LEU A 97 -10.83 0.05 -18.39
C LEU A 97 -10.02 1.35 -18.29
N ASP A 98 -10.06 2.04 -17.14
CA ASP A 98 -9.48 3.38 -16.99
C ASP A 98 -8.07 3.40 -16.37
N GLY A 99 -7.51 2.22 -16.11
CA GLY A 99 -6.16 2.04 -15.56
C GLY A 99 -6.08 2.14 -14.03
N CYS A 100 -4.85 2.19 -13.52
CA CYS A 100 -4.60 2.29 -12.08
C CYS A 100 -3.43 3.22 -11.75
N VAL A 101 -3.44 3.77 -10.53
CA VAL A 101 -2.34 4.54 -9.95
C VAL A 101 -1.90 3.82 -8.68
N ILE A 102 -0.63 3.42 -8.60
CA ILE A 102 -0.11 2.58 -7.52
C ILE A 102 0.86 3.41 -6.67
N ASN A 103 0.50 3.65 -5.40
CA ASN A 103 1.41 4.21 -4.41
C ASN A 103 2.21 3.08 -3.73
N THR A 104 3.50 3.34 -3.46
CA THR A 104 4.42 2.35 -2.89
C THR A 104 5.07 2.85 -1.61
N CYS A 105 5.56 1.92 -0.80
CA CYS A 105 6.38 2.25 0.35
C CYS A 105 7.69 2.96 -0.05
N GLY A 106 8.30 3.66 0.91
CA GLY A 106 9.57 4.38 0.70
C GLY A 106 10.85 3.55 0.77
N TRP A 107 10.75 2.22 0.78
CA TRP A 107 11.90 1.32 0.91
C TRP A 107 12.43 0.91 -0.47
N VAL A 108 13.56 1.51 -0.86
CA VAL A 108 14.06 1.46 -2.25
C VAL A 108 15.38 0.69 -2.40
N LYS A 109 15.88 0.04 -1.34
CA LYS A 109 17.18 -0.66 -1.34
C LYS A 109 16.99 -2.15 -1.02
N GLY A 110 17.86 -3.00 -1.55
CA GLY A 110 17.89 -4.44 -1.25
C GLY A 110 16.57 -5.12 -1.60
N SER A 111 15.97 -5.84 -0.65
CA SER A 111 14.67 -6.49 -0.83
C SER A 111 13.52 -5.51 -1.09
N GLY A 112 13.62 -4.25 -0.65
CA GLY A 112 12.68 -3.20 -1.02
C GLY A 112 12.72 -2.88 -2.53
N TYR A 113 13.92 -2.83 -3.12
CA TYR A 113 14.07 -2.68 -4.57
C TYR A 113 13.47 -3.86 -5.33
N GLN A 114 13.76 -5.10 -4.88
CA GLN A 114 13.17 -6.30 -5.49
C GLN A 114 11.64 -6.29 -5.40
N ALA A 115 11.08 -5.81 -4.28
CA ALA A 115 9.64 -5.64 -4.15
C ALA A 115 9.08 -4.59 -5.13
N LEU A 116 9.83 -3.52 -5.46
CA LEU A 116 9.48 -2.52 -6.49
C LEU A 116 9.64 -3.00 -7.94
N VAL A 117 10.42 -4.05 -8.20
CA VAL A 117 10.48 -4.68 -9.53
C VAL A 117 9.35 -5.70 -9.66
N HIS A 118 9.18 -6.55 -8.64
CA HIS A 118 8.09 -7.52 -8.58
C HIS A 118 6.73 -6.83 -8.68
N ALA A 119 6.59 -5.69 -8.01
CA ALA A 119 5.53 -4.71 -8.21
C ALA A 119 5.12 -4.44 -9.65
N ALA A 120 6.09 -3.96 -10.43
CA ALA A 120 5.90 -3.45 -11.76
C ALA A 120 5.49 -4.60 -12.67
N SER A 121 6.06 -5.78 -12.45
CA SER A 121 5.70 -7.01 -13.14
C SER A 121 4.30 -7.50 -12.77
N ALA A 122 3.96 -7.60 -11.48
CA ALA A 122 2.68 -8.14 -11.02
C ALA A 122 1.48 -7.28 -11.43
N PHE A 123 1.66 -5.97 -11.53
CA PHE A 123 0.63 -5.04 -11.95
C PHE A 123 0.70 -4.70 -13.45
N GLU A 124 1.65 -5.29 -14.19
CA GLU A 124 1.85 -5.03 -15.63
C GLU A 124 1.90 -3.53 -15.94
N VAL A 125 2.71 -2.77 -15.20
CA VAL A 125 2.71 -1.31 -15.28
C VAL A 125 3.31 -0.80 -16.59
N ASP A 126 2.65 0.16 -17.23
CA ASP A 126 3.16 0.81 -18.45
C ASP A 126 4.12 1.97 -18.15
N VAL A 127 3.97 2.61 -16.99
CA VAL A 127 4.70 3.83 -16.60
C VAL A 127 5.16 3.72 -15.15
N VAL A 128 6.43 4.05 -14.91
CA VAL A 128 7.00 4.16 -13.56
C VAL A 128 7.51 5.57 -13.34
N VAL A 129 7.02 6.22 -12.29
CA VAL A 129 7.43 7.57 -11.91
C VAL A 129 8.34 7.50 -10.69
N VAL A 130 9.58 7.96 -10.85
CA VAL A 130 10.59 8.03 -9.78
C VAL A 130 10.70 9.48 -9.32
N LEU A 131 10.50 9.73 -8.03
CA LEU A 131 10.58 11.07 -7.44
C LEU A 131 11.92 11.24 -6.71
N ASP A 132 12.72 12.22 -7.14
CA ASP A 132 13.93 12.72 -6.46
C ASP A 132 14.95 11.62 -6.06
N GLN A 133 15.14 10.62 -6.94
CA GLN A 133 16.04 9.48 -6.73
C GLN A 133 16.69 9.01 -8.04
N GLU A 134 17.75 9.68 -8.48
CA GLU A 134 18.45 9.35 -9.74
C GLU A 134 19.01 7.93 -9.79
N ARG A 135 19.61 7.46 -8.68
CA ARG A 135 20.13 6.10 -8.59
C ARG A 135 19.04 5.06 -8.83
N LEU A 136 17.89 5.21 -8.15
CA LEU A 136 16.74 4.32 -8.31
C LEU A 136 16.19 4.37 -9.73
N TYR A 137 16.12 5.56 -10.33
CA TYR A 137 15.71 5.72 -11.73
C TYR A 137 16.60 4.94 -12.68
N ASN A 138 17.93 5.04 -12.54
CA ASN A 138 18.86 4.31 -13.39
C ASN A 138 18.78 2.79 -13.17
N GLU A 139 18.64 2.33 -11.93
CA GLU A 139 18.44 0.92 -11.60
C GLU A 139 17.13 0.39 -12.22
N LEU A 140 15.99 1.09 -12.06
CA LEU A 140 14.71 0.68 -12.65
C LEU A 140 14.70 0.74 -14.17
N LYS A 141 15.33 1.75 -14.78
CA LYS A 141 15.44 1.86 -16.24
C LYS A 141 16.26 0.72 -16.86
N ARG A 142 17.23 0.18 -16.12
CA ARG A 142 18.04 -0.96 -16.54
C ARG A 142 17.27 -2.28 -16.41
N ASP A 143 16.56 -2.46 -15.29
CA ASP A 143 16.02 -3.77 -14.91
C ASP A 143 14.54 -3.98 -15.31
N LEU A 144 13.80 -2.91 -15.63
CA LEU A 144 12.43 -3.03 -16.17
C LEU A 144 12.43 -3.25 -17.69
N PRO A 145 11.40 -3.94 -18.23
CA PRO A 145 11.26 -4.13 -19.67
C PRO A 145 11.23 -2.81 -20.45
N HIS A 146 11.77 -2.80 -21.67
CA HIS A 146 11.88 -1.59 -22.50
C HIS A 146 10.55 -0.91 -22.84
N PHE A 147 9.43 -1.63 -22.78
CA PHE A 147 8.10 -1.05 -23.01
C PHE A 147 7.62 -0.20 -21.83
N VAL A 148 8.17 -0.41 -20.62
CA VAL A 148 7.82 0.34 -19.42
C VAL A 148 8.51 1.71 -19.47
N ARG A 149 7.71 2.78 -19.51
CA ARG A 149 8.23 4.14 -19.52
C ARG A 149 8.62 4.59 -18.12
N THR A 150 9.92 4.67 -17.85
CA THR A 150 10.43 5.22 -16.59
C THR A 150 10.66 6.73 -16.70
N VAL A 151 10.07 7.51 -15.81
CA VAL A 151 10.16 8.99 -15.75
C VAL A 151 10.75 9.41 -14.42
N LEU A 152 11.80 10.24 -14.45
CA LEU A 152 12.35 10.91 -13.27
C LEU A 152 11.70 12.29 -13.10
N LEU A 153 11.16 12.58 -11.93
CA LEU A 153 10.64 13.90 -11.57
C LEU A 153 11.35 14.44 -10.32
N PRO A 154 11.58 15.76 -10.23
CA PRO A 154 12.05 16.38 -9.00
C PRO A 154 10.95 16.33 -7.92
N LYS A 155 11.35 16.32 -6.64
CA LYS A 155 10.37 16.57 -5.55
C LYS A 155 9.94 18.03 -5.57
N SER A 156 8.71 18.30 -5.13
CA SER A 156 8.26 19.67 -4.90
C SER A 156 9.02 20.30 -3.73
N GLY A 157 9.37 21.59 -3.84
CA GLY A 157 10.00 22.34 -2.76
C GLY A 157 9.13 22.50 -1.50
N GLY A 158 7.82 22.24 -1.61
CA GLY A 158 6.91 22.22 -0.46
C GLY A 158 6.88 20.89 0.31
N VAL A 159 7.66 19.89 -0.11
CA VAL A 159 7.71 18.60 0.61
C VAL A 159 8.62 18.73 1.82
N VAL A 160 8.08 18.37 2.99
CA VAL A 160 8.78 18.43 4.28
C VAL A 160 9.15 17.02 4.73
N GLU A 161 10.35 16.87 5.29
CA GLU A 161 10.81 15.63 5.90
C GLU A 161 10.03 15.35 7.19
N ARG A 162 9.62 14.09 7.38
CA ARG A 162 8.78 13.68 8.51
C ARG A 162 9.55 12.82 9.49
N SER A 163 9.53 13.22 10.77
CA SER A 163 10.13 12.45 11.85
C SER A 163 9.43 11.10 12.05
N LYS A 164 10.08 10.20 12.79
CA LYS A 164 9.49 8.90 13.16
C LYS A 164 8.27 9.07 14.06
N ASP A 165 8.30 10.07 14.94
CA ASP A 165 7.22 10.35 15.89
C ASP A 165 6.00 10.92 15.16
N PHE A 166 6.21 11.86 14.24
CA PHE A 166 5.14 12.36 13.37
C PHE A 166 4.44 11.21 12.61
N ARG A 167 5.23 10.28 12.04
CA ARG A 167 4.67 9.10 11.35
C ARG A 167 3.89 8.19 12.30
N ARG A 168 4.27 8.11 13.57
CA ARG A 168 3.55 7.33 14.59
C ARG A 168 2.22 8.00 14.92
N GLU A 169 2.23 9.30 15.18
CA GLU A 169 1.02 10.09 15.42
C GLU A 169 0.04 9.96 14.25
N CYS A 170 0.49 10.11 13.00
CA CYS A 170 -0.37 9.91 11.82
C CYS A 170 -0.98 8.50 11.74
N ARG A 171 -0.28 7.47 12.23
CA ARG A 171 -0.85 6.11 12.27
C ARG A 171 -1.95 5.99 13.32
N ASP A 172 -1.72 6.55 14.49
CA ASP A 172 -2.69 6.56 15.58
C ASP A 172 -3.95 7.37 15.19
N ASP A 173 -3.75 8.49 14.49
CA ASP A 173 -4.82 9.31 13.93
C ASP A 173 -5.61 8.54 12.86
N GLY A 174 -4.94 7.82 11.95
CA GLY A 174 -5.62 7.00 10.94
C GLY A 174 -6.46 5.86 11.54
N ILE A 175 -6.03 5.26 12.66
CA ILE A 175 -6.83 4.29 13.41
C ILE A 175 -8.05 4.97 14.04
N ARG A 176 -7.87 6.14 14.65
CA ARG A 176 -8.98 6.90 15.25
C ARG A 176 -10.01 7.30 14.19
N GLU A 177 -9.56 7.83 13.06
CA GLU A 177 -10.40 8.24 11.94
C GLU A 177 -11.19 7.06 11.36
N TYR A 178 -10.59 5.86 11.27
CA TYR A 178 -11.31 4.67 10.80
C TYR A 178 -12.56 4.35 11.64
N PHE A 179 -12.47 4.47 12.97
CA PHE A 179 -13.60 4.16 13.87
C PHE A 179 -14.55 5.34 14.10
N TYR A 180 -14.03 6.56 14.18
CA TYR A 180 -14.79 7.74 14.59
C TYR A 180 -15.08 8.72 13.43
N GLY A 181 -14.49 8.52 12.25
CA GLY A 181 -14.61 9.42 11.10
C GLY A 181 -13.77 10.68 11.27
N PHE A 182 -13.52 11.39 10.16
CA PHE A 182 -12.66 12.58 10.11
C PHE A 182 -13.09 13.68 11.09
N ARG A 183 -14.41 13.87 11.27
CA ARG A 183 -14.99 14.86 12.20
C ARG A 183 -15.68 14.24 13.42
N GLY A 184 -15.39 12.99 13.75
CA GLY A 184 -16.11 12.31 14.85
C GLY A 184 -17.57 11.98 14.52
N CYS A 185 -17.90 11.83 13.24
CA CYS A 185 -19.26 11.60 12.75
C CYS A 185 -19.68 10.13 12.72
N PHE A 186 -18.75 9.20 12.99
CA PHE A 186 -19.06 7.78 13.14
C PHE A 186 -19.24 7.42 14.62
N TYR A 187 -20.15 6.48 14.86
CA TYR A 187 -20.52 6.02 16.21
C TYR A 187 -20.12 4.54 16.35
N PRO A 188 -18.84 4.24 16.66
CA PRO A 188 -18.40 2.87 16.81
C PRO A 188 -19.06 2.22 18.03
N HIS A 189 -19.27 0.91 17.97
CA HIS A 189 -19.90 0.16 19.04
C HIS A 189 -18.85 -0.60 19.86
N ALA A 190 -18.89 -0.42 21.18
CA ALA A 190 -18.08 -1.18 22.13
C ALA A 190 -18.95 -2.25 22.81
N PHE A 191 -18.52 -3.51 22.73
CA PHE A 191 -19.21 -4.65 23.33
C PHE A 191 -18.23 -5.79 23.59
N ASP A 192 -18.59 -6.68 24.51
CA ASP A 192 -17.78 -7.85 24.86
C ASP A 192 -18.08 -9.04 23.94
N VAL A 193 -17.05 -9.81 23.60
CA VAL A 193 -17.16 -11.05 22.81
C VAL A 193 -16.46 -12.17 23.57
N LYS A 194 -17.11 -13.33 23.69
CA LYS A 194 -16.49 -14.49 24.37
C LYS A 194 -15.39 -15.07 23.50
N PHE A 195 -14.32 -15.57 24.12
CA PHE A 195 -13.26 -16.28 23.40
C PHE A 195 -13.75 -17.54 22.68
N SER A 196 -14.88 -18.13 23.11
CA SER A 196 -15.52 -19.25 22.39
C SER A 196 -16.08 -18.85 21.03
N ASP A 197 -16.39 -17.56 20.84
CA ASP A 197 -17.11 -17.05 19.68
C ASP A 197 -16.14 -16.53 18.60
N VAL A 198 -14.83 -16.51 18.88
CA VAL A 198 -13.80 -16.01 17.98
C VAL A 198 -12.61 -16.96 17.90
N LYS A 199 -11.95 -16.95 16.73
CA LYS A 199 -10.67 -17.62 16.53
C LYS A 199 -9.62 -16.56 16.18
N ILE A 200 -8.60 -16.44 17.01
CA ILE A 200 -7.54 -15.45 16.84
C ILE A 200 -6.34 -16.15 16.22
N TYR A 201 -5.89 -15.64 15.07
CA TYR A 201 -4.73 -16.16 14.34
C TYR A 201 -3.65 -15.09 14.24
N LYS A 202 -2.40 -15.52 14.16
CA LYS A 202 -1.25 -14.69 13.82
C LYS A 202 -0.58 -15.27 12.58
N VAL A 203 -0.38 -14.45 11.57
CA VAL A 203 0.30 -14.86 10.33
C VAL A 203 1.81 -14.80 10.54
N GLY A 204 2.49 -15.88 10.18
CA GLY A 204 3.92 -16.10 10.40
C GLY A 204 4.24 -16.67 11.79
N ALA A 205 5.32 -17.46 11.87
CA ALA A 205 5.81 -18.02 13.12
C ALA A 205 6.82 -17.10 13.82
N PRO A 206 6.93 -17.13 15.16
CA PRO A 206 8.12 -16.64 15.84
C PRO A 206 9.35 -17.39 15.30
N THR A 207 10.47 -16.68 15.15
CA THR A 207 11.76 -17.31 14.82
C THR A 207 12.13 -18.27 15.95
N ILE A 208 11.92 -19.56 15.70
CA ILE A 208 12.38 -20.63 16.57
C ILE A 208 13.77 -21.09 16.12
N PRO A 209 14.68 -21.44 17.04
CA PRO A 209 15.99 -21.98 16.69
C PRO A 209 15.86 -23.22 15.80
N ASP A 210 16.87 -23.50 14.97
CA ASP A 210 16.86 -24.67 14.08
C ASP A 210 16.66 -25.99 14.84
N SER A 211 17.10 -26.04 16.11
CA SER A 211 16.92 -27.18 17.01
C SER A 211 15.45 -27.47 17.36
N CYS A 212 14.55 -26.52 17.13
CA CYS A 212 13.12 -26.64 17.41
C CYS A 212 12.29 -26.86 16.13
N LEU A 213 12.92 -26.98 14.96
CA LEU A 213 12.24 -27.27 13.70
C LEU A 213 12.03 -28.78 13.53
N PRO A 214 10.87 -29.22 13.01
CA PRO A 214 10.67 -30.61 12.61
C PRO A 214 11.70 -31.05 11.55
N LEU A 215 12.07 -32.33 11.58
CA LEU A 215 12.98 -32.93 10.59
C LEU A 215 12.49 -32.65 9.16
N GLY A 216 13.32 -31.96 8.38
CA GLY A 216 13.04 -31.61 6.99
C GLY A 216 12.38 -30.25 6.77
N MET A 217 12.08 -29.48 7.82
CA MET A 217 11.58 -28.11 7.71
C MET A 217 12.69 -27.09 7.86
N SER A 218 12.61 -26.01 7.08
CA SER A 218 13.48 -24.85 7.21
C SER A 218 12.75 -23.68 7.88
N GLN A 219 13.49 -22.72 8.45
CA GLN A 219 12.88 -21.49 8.99
C GLN A 219 12.07 -20.73 7.94
N GLU A 220 12.37 -20.94 6.67
CA GLU A 220 11.72 -20.30 5.53
C GLU A 220 10.29 -20.77 5.28
N ASP A 221 9.94 -21.99 5.69
CA ASP A 221 8.65 -22.62 5.46
C ASP A 221 7.55 -22.06 6.39
N ASN A 222 7.95 -21.48 7.53
CA ASN A 222 7.06 -20.91 8.54
C ASN A 222 6.75 -19.41 8.34
N GLN A 223 7.19 -18.84 7.21
CA GLN A 223 7.04 -17.40 6.91
C GLN A 223 5.76 -17.05 6.13
N LEU A 224 4.91 -18.02 5.81
CA LEU A 224 3.67 -17.83 5.04
C LEU A 224 2.43 -18.38 5.73
#